data_AF-A0A099S8D1-F1
#
_entry.id   AF-A0A099S8D1-F1
#
_cell.length_a   1.000
_cell.length_b   1.000
_cell.length_c   1.000
_cell.angle_alpha   90.00
_cell.angle_beta   90.00
_cell.angle_gamma   90.00
#
_symmetry.space_group_name_H-M   'P 1'
#
loop_
_entity.id
_entity.type
_entity.pdbx_description
1 polymer ?
#
loop_
_entity_poly.entity_id
_entity_poly.type
_entity_poly.pdbx_seq_one_letter_code
_entity_poly.pdbx_strand_id
1 'polypeptide(L)'
;MNKYAKVIVKGSPISKSNFKLSNLKGRAILPYNSGKYHDRYALYEEEIAYAARIQNPHIVLTEALIAVLKVYYKSQKRHPDTNNITKSIFDGIEKSGLIINDAQIRRLIIEEYYDKENPRFELELFAESIYTMRYDICKKGTNDIPIEYELPSNKKNLGNSAKKNIPSPNNLTSCNICGKGITAENSISANKGKMLICKECLKKLF
;
A
#
# COMPACT_ATOMS: atom_id res chain seq x y z
N MET A 1 -10.12 21.44 27.84
CA MET A 1 -9.46 21.17 26.54
C MET A 1 -9.83 19.76 26.12
N ASN A 2 -10.22 19.55 24.86
CA ASN A 2 -10.55 18.20 24.38
C ASN A 2 -9.26 17.37 24.31
N LYS A 3 -9.23 16.22 24.99
CA LYS A 3 -8.06 15.33 25.13
C LYS A 3 -8.21 14.06 24.30
N TYR A 4 -9.09 14.14 23.31
CA TYR A 4 -9.49 13.10 22.39
C TYR A 4 -9.75 13.73 21.03
N ALA A 5 -9.38 13.03 19.96
CA ALA A 5 -9.73 13.39 18.60
C ALA A 5 -10.04 12.15 17.78
N LYS A 6 -11.01 12.26 16.88
CA LYS A 6 -11.35 11.22 15.90
C LYS A 6 -11.26 11.78 14.50
N VAL A 7 -10.60 11.05 13.61
CA VAL A 7 -10.43 11.42 12.21
C VAL A 7 -10.88 10.26 11.33
N ILE A 8 -11.80 10.53 10.42
CA ILE A 8 -12.31 9.57 9.44
C ILE A 8 -11.98 10.08 8.04
N VAL A 9 -11.25 9.30 7.26
CA VAL A 9 -10.91 9.66 5.88
C VAL A 9 -11.40 8.57 4.95
N LYS A 10 -12.16 8.96 3.92
CA LYS A 10 -12.72 8.05 2.93
C LYS A 10 -11.64 7.58 1.96
N GLY A 11 -11.87 6.42 1.35
CA GLY A 11 -10.94 5.81 0.41
C GLY A 11 -9.99 4.82 1.07
N SER A 12 -9.39 3.97 0.25
CA SER A 12 -8.38 3.01 0.74
C SER A 12 -7.07 3.74 1.02
N PRO A 13 -6.45 3.53 2.20
CA PRO A 13 -5.21 4.17 2.52
C PRO A 13 -4.08 3.74 1.57
N ILE A 14 -3.14 4.65 1.34
CA ILE A 14 -2.05 4.46 0.40
C ILE A 14 -0.74 4.36 1.18
N SER A 15 0.05 3.30 0.93
CA SER A 15 1.38 3.17 1.52
C SER A 15 2.39 4.06 0.79
N LYS A 16 3.15 4.85 1.55
CA LYS A 16 4.22 5.71 1.01
C LYS A 16 5.36 4.82 0.50
N SER A 17 5.67 4.90 -0.79
CA SER A 17 6.91 4.30 -1.31
C SER A 17 8.05 5.27 -1.05
N ASN A 18 9.17 4.79 -0.49
CA ASN A 18 10.37 5.59 -0.25
C ASN A 18 11.14 5.89 -1.55
N PHE A 19 10.45 6.17 -2.66
CA PHE A 19 11.11 6.52 -3.91
C PHE A 19 11.68 7.94 -3.79
N LYS A 20 12.99 8.00 -3.52
CA LYS A 20 13.77 9.23 -3.49
C LYS A 20 14.70 9.23 -4.70
N LEU A 21 14.65 10.26 -5.53
CA LEU A 21 15.64 10.44 -6.59
C LEU A 21 16.89 11.02 -5.95
N SER A 22 18.06 10.41 -6.09
CA SER A 22 19.31 11.01 -5.61
C SER A 22 19.95 11.84 -6.72
N ASN A 23 20.37 13.07 -6.41
CA ASN A 23 21.24 13.83 -7.30
C ASN A 23 22.63 13.16 -7.39
N LEU A 24 23.46 13.58 -8.34
CA LEU A 24 24.87 13.15 -8.49
C LEU A 24 25.71 13.31 -7.21
N LYS A 25 25.29 14.19 -6.28
CA LYS A 25 25.92 14.40 -4.95
C LYS A 25 25.30 13.57 -3.82
N GLY A 26 24.47 12.56 -4.14
CA GLY A 26 23.84 11.67 -3.16
C GLY A 26 22.68 12.29 -2.35
N ARG A 27 22.38 13.58 -2.53
CA ARG A 27 21.21 14.21 -1.88
C ARG A 27 19.92 13.70 -2.49
N ALA A 28 19.02 13.23 -1.65
CA ALA A 28 17.66 12.91 -2.04
C ALA A 28 16.90 14.17 -2.47
N ILE A 29 16.43 14.17 -3.70
CA ILE A 29 15.51 15.13 -4.30
C ILE A 29 14.14 14.43 -4.38
N LEU A 30 13.12 15.08 -3.82
CA LEU A 30 11.74 14.71 -4.05
C LEU A 30 11.29 15.38 -5.36
N PRO A 31 10.73 14.65 -6.34
CA PRO A 31 10.18 15.28 -7.54
C PRO A 31 9.08 16.26 -7.11
N TYR A 32 9.25 17.54 -7.47
CA TYR A 32 8.31 18.60 -7.10
C TYR A 32 7.13 18.62 -8.06
N ASN A 33 5.92 18.47 -7.50
CA ASN A 33 4.61 18.87 -8.01
C ASN A 33 4.51 18.97 -9.55
N SER A 34 4.68 17.83 -10.21
CA SER A 34 4.75 17.74 -11.68
C SER A 34 3.40 17.38 -12.32
N GLY A 35 2.34 17.25 -11.51
CA GLY A 35 1.04 16.71 -11.90
C GLY A 35 1.08 15.21 -12.23
N LYS A 36 2.17 14.51 -11.87
CA LYS A 36 2.41 13.11 -12.23
C LYS A 36 2.06 12.19 -11.07
N TYR A 37 2.02 10.88 -11.34
CA TYR A 37 1.72 9.82 -10.38
C TYR A 37 2.48 9.92 -9.04
N HIS A 38 3.68 10.52 -9.03
CA HIS A 38 4.49 10.72 -7.82
C HIS A 38 3.88 11.69 -6.80
N ASP A 39 2.99 12.60 -7.22
CA ASP A 39 2.37 13.62 -6.36
C ASP A 39 1.21 13.04 -5.53
N ARG A 40 0.79 11.80 -5.80
CA ARG A 40 -0.33 11.13 -5.10
C ARG A 40 -0.15 11.08 -3.58
N TYR A 41 1.08 11.03 -3.09
CA TYR A 41 1.36 10.98 -1.65
C TYR A 41 1.14 12.34 -1.00
N ALA A 42 1.63 13.41 -1.63
CA ALA A 42 1.41 14.77 -1.17
C ALA A 42 -0.09 15.11 -1.17
N LEU A 43 -0.81 14.75 -2.25
CA LEU A 43 -2.27 14.95 -2.32
C LEU A 43 -3.02 14.17 -1.24
N TYR A 44 -2.61 12.93 -0.98
CA TYR A 44 -3.20 12.11 0.07
C TYR A 44 -2.94 12.68 1.47
N GLU A 45 -1.72 13.15 1.75
CA GLU A 45 -1.37 13.82 3.01
C GLU A 45 -2.19 15.11 3.21
N GLU A 46 -2.42 15.89 2.14
CA GLU A 46 -3.29 17.08 2.18
C GLU A 46 -4.77 16.71 2.43
N GLU A 47 -5.27 15.64 1.81
CA GLU A 47 -6.64 15.16 2.02
C GLU A 47 -6.87 14.76 3.48
N ILE A 48 -5.91 14.03 4.07
CA ILE A 48 -5.94 13.69 5.50
C ILE A 48 -5.92 14.96 6.34
N ALA A 49 -5.01 15.89 6.03
CA ALA A 49 -4.86 17.13 6.79
C ALA A 49 -6.15 17.97 6.79
N TYR A 50 -6.79 18.08 5.62
CA TYR A 50 -8.06 18.76 5.44
C TYR A 50 -9.18 18.09 6.24
N ALA A 51 -9.33 16.76 6.11
CA ALA A 51 -10.36 16.02 6.82
C ALA A 51 -10.21 16.12 8.34
N ALA A 52 -8.98 16.04 8.86
CA ALA A 52 -8.68 16.15 10.28
C ALA A 52 -9.05 17.54 10.83
N ARG A 53 -8.69 18.63 10.13
CA ARG A 53 -9.01 20.01 10.54
C ARG A 53 -10.51 20.29 10.57
N ILE A 54 -11.26 19.77 9.59
CA ILE A 54 -12.71 19.94 9.53
C ILE A 54 -13.41 19.20 10.67
N GLN A 55 -12.97 17.98 10.96
CA GLN A 55 -13.59 17.16 12.00
C GLN A 55 -13.20 17.62 13.42
N ASN A 56 -12.02 18.21 13.58
CA ASN A 56 -11.46 18.62 14.87
C ASN A 56 -10.99 20.09 14.81
N PRO A 57 -11.90 21.06 14.61
CA PRO A 57 -11.52 22.46 14.47
C PRO A 57 -10.91 22.99 15.77
N HIS A 58 -9.78 23.68 15.66
CA HIS A 58 -9.05 24.30 16.77
C HIS A 58 -8.56 23.34 17.88
N ILE A 59 -8.52 22.03 17.61
CA ILE A 59 -7.96 21.05 18.54
C ILE A 59 -6.50 20.81 18.17
N VAL A 60 -5.62 20.95 19.17
CA VAL A 60 -4.20 20.60 19.07
C VAL A 60 -3.85 19.76 20.30
N LEU A 61 -3.44 18.52 20.07
CA LEU A 61 -3.01 17.60 21.12
C LEU A 61 -1.49 17.75 21.30
N THR A 62 -1.06 18.16 22.48
CA THR A 62 0.33 18.53 22.76
C THR A 62 1.11 17.51 23.61
N GLU A 63 0.42 16.53 24.19
CA GLU A 63 1.02 15.53 25.08
C GLU A 63 1.19 14.16 24.40
N ALA A 64 1.64 13.14 25.14
CA ALA A 64 1.74 11.78 24.65
C ALA A 64 0.36 11.15 24.38
N LEU A 65 0.27 10.38 23.29
CA LEU A 65 -0.98 9.87 22.75
C LEU A 65 -0.96 8.34 22.57
N ILE A 66 -2.15 7.78 22.76
CA ILE A 66 -2.52 6.43 22.35
C ILE A 66 -3.32 6.55 21.05
N ALA A 67 -2.89 5.84 20.02
CA ALA A 67 -3.55 5.80 18.73
C ALA A 67 -4.24 4.45 18.49
N VAL A 68 -5.50 4.50 18.07
CA VAL A 68 -6.25 3.33 17.58
C VAL A 68 -6.62 3.59 16.13
N LEU A 69 -6.03 2.82 15.22
CA LEU A 69 -6.20 2.94 13.78
C LEU A 69 -7.01 1.77 13.25
N LYS A 70 -8.24 2.03 12.79
CA LYS A 70 -9.10 1.05 12.13
C LYS A 70 -9.07 1.28 10.64
N VAL A 71 -8.77 0.24 9.87
CA VAL A 71 -8.62 0.34 8.42
C VAL A 71 -9.62 -0.57 7.75
N TYR A 72 -10.40 -0.02 6.83
CA TYR A 72 -11.43 -0.72 6.08
C TYR A 72 -11.01 -0.84 4.62
N TYR A 73 -10.60 -2.04 4.21
CA TYR A 73 -10.17 -2.31 2.85
C TYR A 73 -11.31 -2.79 1.95
N LYS A 74 -11.21 -2.43 0.67
CA LYS A 74 -12.16 -2.86 -0.36
C LYS A 74 -12.10 -4.36 -0.69
N SER A 75 -10.93 -4.98 -0.51
CA SER A 75 -10.70 -6.38 -0.88
C SER A 75 -9.71 -7.06 0.04
N GLN A 76 -10.01 -8.31 0.42
CA GLN A 76 -9.14 -9.19 1.20
C GLN A 76 -7.93 -9.71 0.41
N LYS A 77 -7.99 -9.77 -0.92
CA LYS A 77 -6.93 -10.42 -1.74
C LYS A 77 -5.77 -9.50 -2.08
N ARG A 78 -6.01 -8.20 -2.20
CA ARG A 78 -5.00 -7.20 -2.56
C ARG A 78 -5.32 -5.89 -1.87
N HIS A 79 -4.60 -5.62 -0.80
CA HIS A 79 -4.53 -4.32 -0.15
C HIS A 79 -3.06 -4.02 0.18
N PRO A 80 -2.68 -2.74 0.35
CA PRO A 80 -1.36 -2.40 0.83
C PRO A 80 -1.14 -2.98 2.23
N ASP A 81 0.13 -3.20 2.59
CA ASP A 81 0.47 -3.68 3.92
C ASP A 81 0.03 -2.65 4.97
N THR A 82 -0.79 -3.11 5.91
CA THR A 82 -1.41 -2.30 6.96
C THR A 82 -0.38 -1.61 7.87
N ASN A 83 0.80 -2.21 8.03
CA ASN A 83 1.88 -1.57 8.77
C ASN A 83 2.51 -0.39 8.00
N ASN A 84 2.54 -0.46 6.67
CA ASN A 84 3.22 0.54 5.84
C ASN A 84 2.39 1.82 5.62
N ILE A 85 1.07 1.75 5.79
CA ILE A 85 0.17 2.91 5.66
C ILE A 85 0.23 3.86 6.87
N THR A 86 0.71 3.39 8.03
CA THR A 86 0.77 4.22 9.25
C THR A 86 1.58 5.48 9.04
N LYS A 87 2.72 5.38 8.36
CA LYS A 87 3.60 6.51 8.08
C LYS A 87 2.90 7.61 7.28
N SER A 88 2.22 7.27 6.18
CA SER A 88 1.51 8.27 5.39
C SER A 88 0.34 8.90 6.14
N ILE A 89 -0.34 8.12 6.99
CA ILE A 89 -1.43 8.63 7.81
C ILE A 89 -0.92 9.64 8.84
N PHE A 90 0.11 9.28 9.62
CA PHE A 90 0.64 10.18 10.65
C PHE A 90 1.32 11.41 10.06
N ASP A 91 2.02 11.29 8.92
CA ASP A 91 2.53 12.46 8.18
C ASP A 91 1.39 13.46 7.84
N GLY A 92 0.25 12.95 7.36
CA GLY A 92 -0.93 13.78 7.08
C GLY A 92 -1.59 14.39 8.32
N ILE A 93 -1.63 13.65 9.43
CA ILE A 93 -2.18 14.13 10.71
C ILE A 93 -1.26 15.19 11.35
N GLU A 94 0.06 15.03 11.30
CA GLU A 94 1.01 16.06 11.74
C GLU A 94 0.85 17.33 10.90
N LYS A 95 0.76 17.19 9.57
CA LYS A 95 0.50 18.31 8.66
C LYS A 95 -0.83 19.02 8.93
N SER A 96 -1.81 18.32 9.46
CA SER A 96 -3.09 18.92 9.87
C SER A 96 -2.94 19.90 11.04
N GLY A 97 -1.90 19.75 11.87
CA GLY A 97 -1.71 20.47 13.12
C GLY A 97 -2.50 19.89 14.29
N LEU A 98 -3.22 18.79 14.10
CA LEU A 98 -3.94 18.08 15.17
C LEU A 98 -2.99 17.53 16.24
N ILE A 99 -1.79 17.12 15.82
CA ILE A 99 -0.67 16.77 16.68
C ILE A 99 0.55 17.63 16.30
N ILE A 100 1.46 17.84 17.24
CA ILE A 100 2.73 18.53 17.02
C ILE A 100 3.69 17.65 16.21
N ASN A 101 3.79 16.36 16.54
CA ASN A 101 4.73 15.44 15.93
C ASN A 101 4.30 13.98 16.08
N ASP A 102 4.64 13.12 15.11
CA ASP A 102 4.39 11.68 15.16
C ASP A 102 5.04 10.96 16.38
N ALA A 103 6.13 11.50 16.95
CA ALA A 103 6.75 11.00 18.17
C ALA A 103 5.85 11.09 19.41
N GLN A 104 4.75 11.85 19.37
CA GLN A 104 3.75 11.84 20.44
C GLN A 104 3.00 10.51 20.54
N ILE A 105 2.94 9.74 19.46
CA ILE A 105 2.23 8.45 19.43
C ILE A 105 3.09 7.39 20.11
N ARG A 106 2.82 7.10 21.39
CA ARG A 106 3.59 6.12 22.18
C ARG A 106 3.02 4.72 22.14
N ARG A 107 1.73 4.60 21.84
CA ARG A 107 1.02 3.32 21.71
C ARG A 107 0.17 3.36 20.46
N LEU A 108 0.26 2.32 19.64
CA LEU A 108 -0.49 2.19 18.40
C LEU A 108 -1.10 0.80 18.32
N ILE A 109 -2.42 0.74 18.17
CA ILE A 109 -3.13 -0.47 17.74
C ILE A 109 -3.66 -0.25 16.34
N ILE A 110 -3.48 -1.26 15.51
CA ILE A 110 -4.01 -1.27 14.15
C ILE A 110 -4.97 -2.45 14.01
N GLU A 111 -6.18 -2.15 13.58
CA GLU A 111 -7.23 -3.12 13.33
C GLU A 111 -7.57 -3.12 11.86
N GLU A 112 -7.63 -4.31 11.27
CA GLU A 112 -7.95 -4.50 9.87
C GLU A 112 -9.37 -5.04 9.71
N TYR A 113 -10.13 -4.38 8.83
CA TYR A 113 -11.50 -4.73 8.48
C TYR A 113 -11.68 -4.70 6.96
N TYR A 114 -12.74 -5.34 6.49
CA TYR A 114 -13.10 -5.35 5.07
C TYR A 114 -14.47 -4.71 4.86
N ASP A 115 -14.49 -3.64 4.06
CA ASP A 115 -15.70 -2.93 3.65
C ASP A 115 -15.56 -2.58 2.15
N LYS A 116 -16.29 -3.35 1.32
CA LYS A 116 -16.24 -3.20 -0.14
C LYS A 116 -16.91 -1.93 -0.63
N GLU A 117 -17.92 -1.46 0.10
CA GLU A 117 -18.76 -0.33 -0.28
C GLU A 117 -18.14 0.99 0.15
N ASN A 118 -17.66 1.05 1.40
CA ASN A 118 -17.14 2.27 2.01
C ASN A 118 -15.74 2.08 2.62
N PRO A 119 -14.71 1.87 1.76
CA PRO A 119 -13.33 1.83 2.25
C PRO A 119 -12.96 3.16 2.87
N ARG A 120 -12.32 3.11 4.03
CA ARG A 120 -11.93 4.28 4.83
C ARG A 120 -10.88 3.88 5.87
N PHE A 121 -10.28 4.85 6.52
CA PHE A 121 -9.66 4.62 7.82
C PHE A 121 -10.30 5.51 8.88
N GLU A 122 -10.30 5.03 10.10
CA GLU A 122 -10.71 5.75 11.29
C GLU A 122 -9.52 5.77 12.25
N LEU A 123 -9.04 6.95 12.60
CA LEU A 123 -7.98 7.15 13.56
C LEU A 123 -8.58 7.82 14.80
N GLU A 124 -8.36 7.21 15.95
CA GLU A 124 -8.72 7.76 17.24
C GLU A 124 -7.46 8.03 18.05
N LEU A 125 -7.35 9.23 18.60
CA LEU A 125 -6.21 9.71 19.39
C LEU A 125 -6.69 10.03 20.80
N PHE A 126 -6.02 9.44 21.80
CA PHE A 126 -6.35 9.61 23.21
C PHE A 126 -5.13 10.12 23.99
N ALA A 127 -5.30 11.12 24.84
CA ALA A 127 -4.25 11.58 25.75
C ALA A 127 -3.88 10.53 26.81
N GLU A 128 -2.58 10.21 26.93
CA GLU A 128 -2.08 9.27 27.95
C GLU A 128 -2.29 9.75 29.39
N SER A 129 -2.49 11.06 29.62
CA SER A 129 -2.75 11.59 30.97
C SER A 129 -4.11 11.20 31.53
N ILE A 130 -5.07 10.83 30.68
CA ILE A 130 -6.45 10.50 31.07
C ILE A 130 -6.80 9.07 30.70
N TYR A 131 -6.29 8.59 29.56
CA TYR A 131 -6.63 7.29 29.02
C TYR A 131 -5.49 6.31 29.20
N THR A 132 -5.84 5.06 29.51
CA THR A 132 -4.88 3.96 29.60
C THR A 132 -5.39 2.79 28.79
N MET A 133 -4.50 2.21 27.99
CA MET A 133 -4.77 1.01 27.22
C MET A 133 -4.24 -0.23 27.94
N ARG A 134 -5.11 -1.22 28.14
CA ARG A 134 -4.81 -2.54 28.73
C ARG A 134 -5.13 -3.64 27.71
N TYR A 135 -4.25 -4.63 27.58
CA TYR A 135 -4.45 -5.79 26.71
C TYR A 135 -4.06 -7.07 27.45
N ASP A 136 -4.89 -8.10 27.31
CA ASP A 136 -4.66 -9.43 27.86
C ASP A 136 -4.69 -10.47 26.73
N ILE A 137 -3.67 -11.33 26.67
CA ILE A 137 -3.60 -12.42 25.69
C ILE A 137 -4.15 -13.68 26.36
N CYS A 138 -5.41 -13.99 26.07
CA CYS A 138 -6.11 -15.14 26.64
C CYS A 138 -6.24 -16.27 25.62
N LYS A 139 -6.18 -17.52 26.10
CA LYS A 139 -6.49 -18.69 25.28
C LYS A 139 -8.00 -18.73 25.02
N LYS A 140 -8.41 -18.84 23.76
CA LYS A 140 -9.82 -19.01 23.40
C LYS A 140 -10.31 -20.41 23.84
N GLY A 141 -11.54 -20.48 24.35
CA GLY A 141 -12.18 -21.75 24.72
C GLY A 141 -12.54 -22.63 23.51
N THR A 142 -12.72 -22.00 22.34
CA THR A 142 -12.97 -22.65 21.05
C THR A 142 -11.97 -22.13 20.03
N ASN A 143 -11.45 -23.02 19.18
CA ASN A 143 -10.54 -22.65 18.11
C ASN A 143 -11.31 -22.06 16.92
N ASP A 144 -10.86 -20.92 16.43
CA ASP A 144 -11.32 -20.38 15.14
C ASP A 144 -10.59 -21.08 13.99
N ILE A 145 -11.15 -20.99 12.78
CA ILE A 145 -10.48 -21.47 11.58
C ILE A 145 -9.21 -20.63 11.35
N PRO A 146 -8.01 -21.23 11.30
CA PRO A 146 -6.77 -20.50 11.12
C PRO A 146 -6.73 -19.87 9.72
N ILE A 147 -6.18 -18.66 9.64
CA ILE A 147 -5.84 -18.00 8.38
C ILE A 147 -4.42 -18.39 8.03
N GLU A 148 -4.27 -19.30 7.07
CA GLU A 148 -2.96 -19.76 6.58
C GLU A 148 -2.43 -18.82 5.50
N TYR A 149 -1.16 -18.40 5.63
CA TYR A 149 -0.50 -17.53 4.65
C TYR A 149 0.41 -18.36 3.73
N GLU A 150 0.17 -18.26 2.42
CA GLU A 150 1.00 -18.94 1.43
C GLU A 150 2.20 -18.09 1.00
N LEU A 151 3.28 -18.76 0.56
CA LEU A 151 4.40 -18.09 -0.08
C LEU A 151 3.94 -17.30 -1.32
N PRO A 152 4.59 -16.15 -1.62
CA PRO A 152 4.29 -15.38 -2.82
C PRO A 152 4.36 -16.25 -4.08
N SER A 153 3.46 -16.02 -5.02
CA SER A 153 3.32 -16.80 -6.26
C SER A 153 4.66 -17.02 -7.00
N ASN A 154 5.57 -16.04 -6.92
CA ASN A 154 6.87 -16.09 -7.57
C ASN A 154 7.86 -17.10 -6.95
N LYS A 155 7.62 -17.59 -5.74
CA LYS A 155 8.45 -18.61 -5.07
C LYS A 155 7.82 -20.01 -5.10
N LYS A 156 6.58 -20.16 -5.60
CA LYS A 156 5.91 -21.47 -5.72
C LYS A 156 6.64 -22.46 -6.64
N ASN A 157 7.59 -21.98 -7.45
CA ASN A 157 8.36 -22.81 -8.40
C ASN A 157 9.75 -23.24 -7.91
N LEU A 158 10.16 -22.99 -6.65
CA LEU A 158 11.47 -23.48 -6.17
C LEU A 158 11.50 -24.99 -5.87
N GLY A 159 10.37 -25.69 -5.94
CA GLY A 159 10.25 -27.09 -5.53
C GLY A 159 9.58 -28.00 -6.54
N ASN A 160 9.83 -27.84 -7.84
CA ASN A 160 9.55 -28.88 -8.83
C ASN A 160 10.41 -28.69 -10.08
N SER A 161 11.63 -29.24 -10.06
CA SER A 161 12.36 -29.60 -11.26
C SER A 161 11.69 -30.81 -11.92
N ALA A 162 10.43 -30.65 -12.33
CA ALA A 162 9.82 -31.58 -13.27
C ALA A 162 10.50 -31.36 -14.62
N LYS A 163 11.22 -32.37 -15.09
CA LYS A 163 11.82 -32.42 -16.44
C LYS A 163 10.78 -31.91 -17.44
N LYS A 164 11.01 -30.71 -18.00
CA LYS A 164 10.24 -30.26 -19.16
C LYS A 164 10.55 -31.25 -20.27
N ASN A 165 9.58 -32.10 -20.60
CA ASN A 165 9.57 -32.81 -21.87
C ASN A 165 9.73 -31.77 -22.97
N ILE A 166 10.86 -31.87 -23.67
CA ILE A 166 11.15 -31.09 -24.87
C ILE A 166 10.08 -31.47 -25.90
N PRO A 167 9.20 -30.56 -26.34
CA PRO A 167 8.41 -30.82 -27.53
C PRO A 167 9.35 -30.72 -28.72
N SER A 168 9.35 -31.76 -29.54
CA SER A 168 9.95 -31.80 -30.87
C SER A 168 9.62 -30.54 -31.69
N PRO A 169 10.55 -30.06 -32.54
CA PRO A 169 10.43 -28.78 -33.22
C PRO A 169 9.47 -28.93 -34.39
N ASN A 170 8.28 -28.35 -34.27
CA ASN A 170 7.47 -27.92 -35.42
C ASN A 170 6.25 -27.17 -34.88
N ASN A 171 6.37 -25.85 -34.75
CA ASN A 171 5.26 -24.92 -34.93
C ASN A 171 5.83 -23.52 -35.09
N LEU A 172 5.76 -22.99 -36.31
CA LEU A 172 6.21 -21.66 -36.70
C LEU A 172 5.31 -20.62 -36.01
N THR A 173 5.68 -20.13 -34.84
CA THR A 173 4.98 -19.03 -34.14
C THR A 173 5.31 -17.70 -34.82
N SER A 174 4.45 -17.21 -35.70
CA SER A 174 4.64 -15.93 -36.39
C SER A 174 4.28 -14.72 -35.52
N CYS A 175 4.87 -13.57 -35.84
CA CYS A 175 4.57 -12.31 -35.15
C CYS A 175 3.22 -11.75 -35.58
N ASN A 176 2.36 -11.39 -34.63
CA ASN A 176 1.08 -10.73 -34.90
C ASN A 176 1.21 -9.32 -35.51
N ILE A 177 2.41 -8.71 -35.48
CA ILE A 177 2.64 -7.36 -36.01
C ILE A 177 3.32 -7.39 -37.39
N CYS A 178 4.37 -8.20 -37.55
CA CYS A 178 5.15 -8.21 -38.78
C CYS A 178 5.03 -9.50 -39.61
N GLY A 179 4.27 -10.50 -39.14
CA GLY A 179 4.09 -11.78 -39.83
C GLY A 179 5.32 -12.69 -39.89
N LYS A 180 6.50 -12.22 -39.47
CA LYS A 180 7.74 -13.02 -39.50
C LYS A 180 7.70 -14.17 -38.50
N GLY A 181 8.29 -15.32 -38.84
CA GLY A 181 8.47 -16.43 -37.91
C GLY A 181 9.33 -16.03 -36.72
N ILE A 182 8.84 -16.28 -35.49
CA ILE A 182 9.52 -15.95 -34.24
C ILE A 182 10.00 -17.24 -33.56
N THR A 183 11.26 -17.22 -33.13
CA THR A 183 11.85 -18.23 -32.23
C THR A 183 11.53 -17.89 -30.77
N ALA A 184 11.48 -18.89 -29.88
CA ALA A 184 11.08 -18.70 -28.47
C ALA A 184 11.88 -17.58 -27.76
N GLU A 185 13.14 -17.37 -28.12
CA GLU A 185 14.05 -16.35 -27.58
C GLU A 185 13.70 -14.91 -28.01
N ASN A 186 12.99 -14.76 -29.13
CA ASN A 186 12.60 -13.47 -29.72
C ASN A 186 11.11 -13.17 -29.60
N SER A 187 10.36 -14.00 -28.87
CA SER A 187 8.92 -13.84 -28.64
C SER A 187 8.63 -13.11 -27.33
N ILE A 188 7.71 -12.15 -27.38
CA ILE A 188 7.16 -11.46 -26.22
C ILE A 188 5.64 -11.59 -26.29
N SER A 189 5.01 -12.01 -25.20
CA SER A 189 3.55 -12.15 -25.14
C SER A 189 2.88 -10.87 -24.62
N ALA A 190 1.83 -10.45 -25.31
CA ALA A 190 1.01 -9.29 -24.93
C ALA A 190 -0.47 -9.72 -24.77
N ASN A 191 -1.28 -8.89 -24.12
CA ASN A 191 -2.71 -9.14 -23.87
C ASN A 191 -3.01 -10.50 -23.20
N LYS A 192 -2.37 -10.77 -22.05
CA LYS A 192 -2.54 -12.04 -21.30
C LYS A 192 -2.25 -13.29 -22.15
N GLY A 193 -1.28 -13.21 -23.05
CA GLY A 193 -0.86 -14.34 -23.90
C GLY A 193 -1.63 -14.46 -25.22
N LYS A 194 -2.56 -13.55 -25.54
CA LYS A 194 -3.34 -13.58 -26.79
C LYS A 194 -2.55 -13.12 -28.01
N MET A 195 -1.40 -12.47 -27.84
CA MET A 195 -0.60 -11.93 -28.94
C MET A 195 0.89 -12.25 -28.73
N LEU A 196 1.58 -12.64 -29.81
CA LEU A 196 3.02 -12.86 -29.83
C LEU A 196 3.70 -11.80 -30.72
N ILE A 197 4.64 -11.07 -30.12
CA ILE A 197 5.28 -9.90 -30.72
C ILE A 197 6.79 -10.12 -30.76
N CYS A 198 7.42 -9.67 -31.84
CA CYS A 198 8.86 -9.72 -32.03
C CYS A 198 9.56 -8.58 -31.25
N LYS A 199 10.78 -8.81 -30.72
CA LYS A 199 11.56 -7.77 -30.01
C LYS A 199 11.77 -6.50 -30.83
N GLU A 200 11.97 -6.63 -32.14
CA GLU A 200 12.11 -5.47 -33.04
C GLU A 200 10.83 -4.66 -33.16
N CYS A 201 9.68 -5.34 -33.19
CA CYS A 201 8.35 -4.76 -33.27
C CYS A 201 8.03 -3.99 -31.99
N LEU A 202 8.42 -4.54 -30.83
CA LEU A 202 8.28 -3.88 -29.55
C LEU A 202 9.14 -2.61 -29.46
N LYS A 203 10.39 -2.67 -29.93
CA LYS A 203 11.30 -1.51 -29.95
C LYS A 203 10.86 -0.37 -30.90
N LYS A 204 9.95 -0.63 -31.84
CA LYS A 204 9.37 0.40 -32.71
C LYS A 204 8.11 1.04 -32.13
N LEU A 205 7.52 0.44 -31.10
CA LEU A 205 6.32 0.93 -30.41
C LEU A 205 6.65 1.91 -29.27
N PHE A 206 7.94 2.07 -28.94
CA PHE A 206 8.50 2.99 -27.95
C PHE A 206 9.64 3.77 -28.59
#